data_AF-A0A517Y2T0-F1
#
_entry.id   AF-A0A517Y2T0-F1
#
_cell.length_a   1.000
_cell.length_b   1.000
_cell.length_c   1.000
_cell.angle_alpha   90.00
_cell.angle_beta   90.00
_cell.angle_gamma   90.00
#
_symmetry.space_group_name_H-M   'P 1'
#
loop_
_entity.id
_entity.type
_entity.pdbx_description
1 polymer ?
#
loop_
_entity_poly.entity_id
_entity_poly.type
_entity_poly.pdbx_seq_one_letter_code
_entity_poly.pdbx_strand_id
1 'polypeptide(L)'
;MSATTIDTPAPAADRFQSRDELVTFIEQQAQSALDRAARVERRVPWTTSGPVGQDSAGYSVLKAAAFALGFVGPEQAKEEIHTHHQLRDLYAAYGFTPHHGQQSFLVPLASSHLPAFEPQGLRLQNELRQKMTAHAVRFDPEEADWLCRRTGFRTKALGTSTDTAGGTLVQLPMLGELIDLQRSMEVFAAAGAREVALPPNGRVQFPKLTAASTAYWVGEGSSITESQPTTGNLDLQAKKLGVPGL
;
A
#
# COMPACT_ATOMS: atom_id res chain seq x y z
N MET A 1 -7.05 28.27 40.16
CA MET A 1 -8.03 28.97 39.30
C MET A 1 -7.50 30.37 39.10
N SER A 2 -6.80 30.59 37.99
CA SER A 2 -6.13 31.85 37.70
C SER A 2 -6.63 32.31 36.34
N ALA A 3 -7.35 33.42 36.34
CA ALA A 3 -8.24 33.86 35.27
C ALA A 3 -7.50 34.13 33.95
N THR A 4 -8.04 33.58 32.86
CA THR A 4 -7.71 33.89 31.47
C THR A 4 -8.19 35.31 31.16
N THR A 5 -7.29 36.28 31.12
CA THR A 5 -7.59 37.64 30.65
C THR A 5 -7.87 37.58 29.15
N ILE A 6 -9.11 37.91 28.80
CA ILE A 6 -9.60 38.08 27.44
C ILE A 6 -8.98 39.37 26.89
N ASP A 7 -8.05 39.22 25.94
CA ASP A 7 -7.46 40.35 25.21
C ASP A 7 -8.54 40.99 24.32
N THR A 8 -8.95 42.20 24.68
CA THR A 8 -9.96 42.97 23.95
C THR A 8 -9.25 43.77 22.87
N PRO A 9 -9.62 43.65 21.57
CA PRO A 9 -8.96 44.42 20.52
C PRO A 9 -9.27 45.92 20.70
N ALA A 10 -8.22 46.73 20.82
CA ALA A 10 -8.28 48.18 20.95
C ALA A 10 -9.00 48.86 19.76
N PRO A 11 -9.67 50.01 19.97
CA PRO A 11 -10.51 50.66 18.98
C PRO A 11 -9.70 51.17 17.77
N ALA A 12 -10.23 50.92 16.58
CA ALA A 12 -9.67 51.30 15.29
C ALA A 12 -9.81 52.81 15.02
N ALA A 13 -8.82 53.60 15.42
CA ALA A 13 -8.57 54.93 14.90
C ALA A 13 -7.06 55.21 15.04
N ASP A 14 -6.42 55.74 13.99
CA ASP A 14 -4.98 56.06 13.88
C ASP A 14 -4.00 54.91 13.61
N ARG A 15 -4.25 54.10 12.57
CA ARG A 15 -3.22 53.19 12.03
C ARG A 15 -2.31 53.82 10.96
N PHE A 16 -2.72 54.94 10.36
CA PHE A 16 -1.99 55.64 9.29
C PHE A 16 -2.12 57.14 9.53
N GLN A 17 -0.99 57.86 9.60
CA GLN A 17 -0.98 59.29 9.93
C GLN A 17 -1.09 60.18 8.69
N SER A 18 -0.85 59.65 7.50
CA SER A 18 -0.99 60.38 6.23
C SER A 18 -1.71 59.56 5.16
N ARG A 19 -2.33 60.26 4.18
CA ARG A 19 -2.98 59.59 3.02
C ARG A 19 -1.95 58.85 2.16
N ASP A 20 -0.73 59.36 2.10
CA ASP A 20 0.36 58.77 1.33
C ASP A 20 0.86 57.46 1.95
N GLU A 21 0.90 57.37 3.29
CA GLU A 21 1.16 56.10 4.01
C GLU A 21 0.07 55.05 3.75
N LEU A 22 -1.19 55.48 3.67
CA LEU A 22 -2.30 54.58 3.40
C LEU A 22 -2.23 54.05 1.96
N VAL A 23 -1.92 54.91 0.99
CA VAL A 23 -1.75 54.51 -0.43
C VAL A 23 -0.60 53.54 -0.59
N THR A 24 0.57 53.86 -0.03
CA THR A 24 1.75 52.98 -0.11
C THR A 24 1.51 51.63 0.58
N PHE A 25 0.76 51.60 1.69
CA PHE A 25 0.36 50.34 2.33
C PHE A 25 -0.60 49.52 1.48
N ILE A 26 -1.58 50.15 0.81
CA ILE A 26 -2.48 49.47 -0.12
C ILE A 26 -1.70 48.88 -1.29
N GLU A 27 -0.77 49.64 -1.87
CA GLU A 27 0.08 49.17 -2.98
C GLU A 27 0.93 47.96 -2.55
N GLN A 28 1.56 48.02 -1.38
CA GLN A 28 2.31 46.90 -0.82
C GLN A 28 1.43 45.66 -0.56
N GLN A 29 0.23 45.84 0.01
CA GLN A 29 -0.71 44.75 0.23
C GLN A 29 -1.16 44.14 -1.10
N ALA A 30 -1.48 44.97 -2.10
CA ALA A 30 -1.88 44.53 -3.44
C ALA A 30 -0.76 43.76 -4.14
N GLN A 31 0.48 44.25 -4.09
CA GLN A 31 1.65 43.52 -4.62
C GLN A 31 1.90 42.21 -3.89
N SER A 32 1.78 42.19 -2.56
CA SER A 32 1.93 40.94 -1.79
C SER A 32 0.83 39.93 -2.10
N ALA A 33 -0.40 40.40 -2.40
CA ALA A 33 -1.51 39.56 -2.81
C ALA A 33 -1.32 39.02 -4.24
N LEU A 34 -0.81 39.86 -5.16
CA LEU A 34 -0.42 39.47 -6.50
C LEU A 34 0.73 38.44 -6.49
N ASP A 35 1.75 38.64 -5.67
CA ASP A 35 2.87 37.70 -5.52
C ASP A 35 2.41 36.36 -4.91
N ARG A 36 1.50 36.39 -3.94
CA ARG A 36 0.87 35.18 -3.39
C ARG A 36 -0.01 34.48 -4.43
N ALA A 37 -0.77 35.24 -5.22
CA ALA A 37 -1.58 34.70 -6.30
C ALA A 37 -0.74 34.16 -7.47
N ALA A 38 0.44 34.73 -7.73
CA ALA A 38 1.40 34.25 -8.71
C ALA A 38 2.15 33.00 -8.23
N ARG A 39 2.43 32.88 -6.92
CA ARG A 39 3.00 31.67 -6.30
C ARG A 39 2.02 30.51 -6.22
N VAL A 40 0.73 30.78 -6.14
CA VAL A 40 -0.28 29.77 -6.46
C VAL A 40 -0.21 29.59 -7.97
N GLU A 41 0.66 28.69 -8.43
CA GLU A 41 0.49 28.11 -9.76
C GLU A 41 -0.99 27.74 -9.85
N ARG A 42 -1.73 28.47 -10.67
CA ARG A 42 -3.08 28.10 -11.05
C ARG A 42 -2.91 26.85 -11.89
N ARG A 43 -2.67 25.71 -11.25
CA ARG A 43 -2.87 24.36 -11.79
C ARG A 43 -4.37 24.19 -11.91
N VAL A 44 -4.99 25.01 -12.76
CA VAL A 44 -6.29 24.71 -13.30
C VAL A 44 -6.10 23.37 -13.99
N PRO A 45 -6.86 22.33 -13.63
CA PRO A 45 -6.80 21.08 -14.34
C PRO A 45 -7.07 21.36 -15.82
N TRP A 46 -6.03 21.14 -16.64
CA TRP A 46 -6.00 21.11 -18.11
C TRP A 46 -7.27 21.64 -18.80
N THR A 47 -7.43 22.96 -18.78
CA THR A 47 -8.43 23.61 -19.64
C THR A 47 -7.95 23.48 -21.09
N THR A 48 -8.72 22.75 -21.89
CA THR A 48 -8.48 22.57 -23.32
C THR A 48 -8.80 23.89 -24.01
N SER A 49 -7.81 24.48 -24.69
CA SER A 49 -8.02 25.69 -25.48
C SER A 49 -8.27 25.27 -26.93
N GLY A 50 -9.53 25.05 -27.28
CA GLY A 50 -9.97 24.75 -28.65
C GLY A 50 -11.40 25.25 -28.92
N PRO A 51 -11.79 25.37 -30.21
CA PRO A 51 -13.15 25.74 -30.61
C PRO A 51 -14.18 24.62 -30.33
N VAL A 52 -15.14 24.96 -29.46
CA VAL A 52 -16.21 24.09 -28.93
C VAL A 52 -16.81 23.15 -29.98
N GLY A 53 -16.63 21.83 -29.78
CA GLY A 53 -17.30 20.77 -30.54
C GLY A 53 -16.37 19.80 -31.28
N GLN A 54 -15.07 20.11 -31.41
CA GLN A 54 -14.05 19.17 -31.92
C GLN A 54 -12.81 19.05 -31.00
N ASP A 55 -12.82 19.72 -29.85
CA ASP A 55 -11.71 19.86 -28.90
C ASP A 55 -11.19 18.57 -28.25
N SER A 56 -11.83 17.44 -28.54
CA SER A 56 -11.50 16.13 -27.99
C SER A 56 -11.12 15.10 -29.05
N ALA A 57 -11.13 15.47 -30.34
CA ALA A 57 -10.63 14.60 -31.39
C ALA A 57 -9.10 14.58 -31.31
N GLY A 58 -8.53 13.52 -30.74
CA GLY A 58 -7.10 13.38 -30.70
C GLY A 58 -6.50 13.22 -32.10
N TYR A 59 -5.24 13.59 -32.25
CA TYR A 59 -4.51 13.44 -33.50
C TYR A 59 -4.06 11.99 -33.71
N SER A 60 -4.35 11.39 -34.86
CA SER A 60 -3.87 10.04 -35.19
C SER A 60 -2.81 10.07 -36.29
N VAL A 61 -1.59 9.68 -35.93
CA VAL A 61 -0.47 9.56 -36.89
C VAL A 61 -0.78 8.55 -37.99
N LEU A 62 -1.44 7.43 -37.65
CA LEU A 62 -1.83 6.43 -38.64
C LEU A 62 -2.86 6.95 -39.63
N LYS A 63 -3.78 7.80 -39.16
CA LYS A 63 -4.80 8.42 -39.99
C LYS A 63 -4.22 9.50 -40.91
N ALA A 64 -3.27 10.27 -40.41
CA ALA A 64 -2.46 11.19 -41.19
C ALA A 64 -1.69 10.46 -42.30
N ALA A 65 -1.04 9.34 -41.98
CA ALA A 65 -0.34 8.51 -42.96
C ALA A 65 -1.31 7.88 -43.98
N ALA A 66 -2.45 7.37 -43.53
CA ALA A 66 -3.46 6.80 -44.41
C ALA A 66 -4.07 7.83 -45.37
N PHE A 67 -4.25 9.08 -44.93
CA PHE A 67 -4.65 10.19 -45.79
C PHE A 67 -3.55 10.54 -46.80
N ALA A 68 -2.29 10.66 -46.36
CA ALA A 68 -1.16 10.93 -47.25
C ALA A 68 -0.96 9.84 -48.33
N LEU A 69 -1.31 8.60 -48.02
CA LEU A 69 -1.28 7.47 -48.95
C LEU A 69 -2.57 7.32 -49.79
N GLY A 70 -3.59 8.15 -49.56
CA GLY A 70 -4.85 8.16 -50.32
C GLY A 70 -5.88 7.09 -49.93
N PHE A 71 -5.68 6.39 -48.81
CA PHE A 71 -6.62 5.36 -48.32
C PHE A 71 -7.83 5.95 -47.58
N VAL A 72 -7.76 7.20 -47.15
CA VAL A 72 -8.77 7.87 -46.32
C VAL A 72 -9.16 9.20 -46.96
N GLY A 73 -10.46 9.51 -47.02
CA GLY A 73 -10.98 10.75 -47.57
C GLY A 73 -10.80 11.96 -46.64
N PRO A 74 -10.86 13.20 -47.17
CA PRO A 74 -10.64 14.43 -46.39
C PRO A 74 -11.65 14.62 -45.26
N GLU A 75 -12.88 14.12 -45.45
CA GLU A 75 -13.93 14.16 -44.43
C GLU A 75 -13.60 13.36 -43.18
N GLN A 76 -12.79 12.31 -43.35
CA GLN A 76 -12.39 11.46 -42.24
C GLN A 76 -11.18 12.07 -41.54
N ALA A 77 -10.21 12.67 -42.23
CA ALA A 77 -8.94 13.15 -41.67
C ALA A 77 -8.88 14.69 -41.43
N LYS A 78 -10.00 15.32 -41.07
CA LYS A 78 -10.10 16.78 -40.93
C LYS A 78 -9.11 17.38 -39.92
N GLU A 79 -8.93 16.71 -38.79
CA GLU A 79 -8.05 17.16 -37.71
C GLU A 79 -6.58 17.08 -38.12
N GLU A 80 -6.21 16.01 -38.82
CA GLU A 80 -4.87 15.80 -39.34
C GLU A 80 -4.54 16.82 -40.45
N ILE A 81 -5.49 17.09 -41.35
CA ILE A 81 -5.37 18.10 -42.40
C ILE A 81 -5.23 19.51 -41.80
N HIS A 82 -6.03 19.84 -40.80
CA HIS A 82 -5.96 21.13 -40.11
C HIS A 82 -4.59 21.34 -39.45
N THR A 83 -4.11 20.33 -38.73
CA THR A 83 -2.78 20.32 -38.11
C THR A 83 -1.67 20.49 -39.16
N HIS A 84 -1.78 19.81 -40.30
CA HIS A 84 -0.83 19.95 -41.40
C HIS A 84 -0.74 21.39 -41.91
N HIS A 85 -1.87 22.07 -42.09
CA HIS A 85 -1.89 23.47 -42.53
C HIS A 85 -1.25 24.40 -41.50
N GLN A 86 -1.61 24.26 -40.22
CA GLN A 86 -1.01 25.06 -39.15
C GLN A 86 0.52 24.87 -39.06
N LEU A 87 0.99 23.63 -39.17
CA LEU A 87 2.42 23.33 -39.20
C LEU A 87 3.10 23.93 -40.42
N ARG A 88 2.48 23.82 -41.60
CA ARG A 88 3.02 24.39 -42.83
C ARG A 88 3.16 25.89 -42.74
N ASP A 89 2.15 26.58 -42.21
CA ASP A 89 2.16 28.03 -42.06
C ASP A 89 3.21 28.47 -41.05
N LEU A 90 3.33 27.75 -39.92
CA LEU A 90 4.37 27.97 -38.91
C LEU A 90 5.77 27.76 -39.48
N TYR A 91 6.03 26.64 -40.16
CA TYR A 91 7.33 26.36 -40.74
C TYR A 91 7.68 27.30 -41.91
N ALA A 92 6.69 27.70 -42.71
CA ALA A 92 6.87 28.69 -43.75
C ALA A 92 7.26 30.06 -43.17
N ALA A 93 6.69 30.45 -42.03
CA ALA A 93 7.10 31.67 -41.31
C ALA A 93 8.58 31.62 -40.88
N TYR A 94 9.11 30.43 -40.58
CA TYR A 94 10.53 30.21 -40.27
C TYR A 94 11.41 29.95 -41.50
N GLY A 95 10.87 30.09 -42.71
CA GLY A 95 11.61 29.90 -43.96
C GLY A 95 11.86 28.44 -44.34
N PHE A 96 11.26 27.47 -43.64
CA PHE A 96 11.32 26.07 -44.03
C PHE A 96 10.20 25.76 -45.03
N THR A 97 10.58 25.26 -46.20
CA THR A 97 9.65 24.70 -47.18
C THR A 97 10.00 23.24 -47.44
N PRO A 98 9.04 22.32 -47.35
CA PRO A 98 9.31 20.92 -47.64
C PRO A 98 9.67 20.72 -49.11
N HIS A 99 10.56 19.76 -49.40
CA HIS A 99 11.11 19.53 -50.74
C HIS A 99 10.07 19.30 -51.84
N HIS A 100 8.91 18.71 -51.50
CA HIS A 100 7.80 18.47 -52.43
C HIS A 100 6.65 19.47 -52.28
N GLY A 101 6.86 20.59 -51.57
CA GLY A 101 5.93 21.71 -51.47
C GLY A 101 4.51 21.30 -51.05
N GLN A 102 3.57 21.35 -52.01
CA GLN A 102 2.15 21.05 -51.78
C GLN A 102 1.83 19.54 -51.71
N GLN A 103 2.75 18.67 -52.16
CA GLN A 103 2.57 17.21 -52.11
C GLN A 103 3.04 16.59 -50.80
N SER A 104 3.74 17.34 -49.95
CA SER A 104 4.21 16.83 -48.67
C SER A 104 3.19 17.04 -47.56
N PHE A 105 2.96 15.99 -46.77
CA PHE A 105 2.15 16.05 -45.56
C PHE A 105 3.05 16.15 -44.33
N LEU A 106 2.80 17.12 -43.46
CA LEU A 106 3.60 17.38 -42.26
C LEU A 106 2.95 16.72 -41.05
N VAL A 107 3.74 15.92 -40.33
CA VAL A 107 3.29 15.17 -39.15
C VAL A 107 4.11 15.60 -37.93
N PRO A 108 3.48 16.03 -36.83
CA PRO A 108 4.18 16.40 -35.61
C PRO A 108 4.55 15.15 -34.80
N LEU A 109 5.65 14.49 -35.16
CA LEU A 109 6.15 13.31 -34.43
C LEU A 109 6.71 13.68 -33.05
N ALA A 110 7.34 14.85 -32.93
CA ALA A 110 7.88 15.36 -31.69
C ALA A 110 7.49 16.83 -31.49
N SER A 111 6.31 17.04 -30.90
CA SER A 111 5.78 18.39 -30.65
C SER A 111 6.71 19.26 -29.79
N SER A 112 7.56 18.66 -28.96
CA SER A 112 8.60 19.34 -28.17
C SER A 112 9.67 20.05 -29.00
N HIS A 113 9.90 19.63 -30.24
CA HIS A 113 10.90 20.23 -31.14
C HIS A 113 10.32 21.24 -32.12
N LEU A 114 9.03 21.59 -31.98
CA LEU A 114 8.45 22.68 -32.74
C LEU A 114 9.04 24.02 -32.29
N PRO A 115 9.40 24.90 -33.24
CA PRO A 115 9.94 26.20 -32.90
C PRO A 115 8.87 27.04 -32.19
N ALA A 116 9.17 27.40 -30.94
CA ALA A 116 8.28 28.14 -30.05
C ALA A 116 8.78 29.55 -29.75
N PHE A 117 9.52 30.15 -30.69
CA PHE A 117 10.11 31.48 -30.53
C PHE A 117 9.06 32.60 -30.51
N GLU A 118 7.88 32.34 -31.06
CA GLU A 118 6.74 33.25 -31.09
C GLU A 118 5.60 32.73 -30.20
N PRO A 119 4.81 33.60 -29.53
CA PRO A 119 3.62 33.18 -28.77
C PRO A 119 2.63 32.32 -29.57
N GLN A 120 2.54 32.51 -30.90
CA GLN A 120 1.73 31.66 -31.77
C GLN A 120 2.28 30.23 -31.85
N GLY A 121 3.60 30.07 -32.02
CA GLY A 121 4.25 28.75 -32.05
C GLY A 121 4.15 28.01 -30.72
N LEU A 122 4.28 28.73 -29.59
CA LEU A 122 4.09 28.15 -28.25
C LEU A 122 2.67 27.63 -28.04
N ARG A 123 1.64 28.37 -28.52
CA ARG A 123 0.25 27.93 -28.47
C ARG A 123 0.04 26.66 -29.29
N LEU A 124 0.53 26.66 -30.54
CA LEU A 124 0.40 25.50 -31.42
C LEU A 124 1.12 24.27 -30.86
N GLN A 125 2.31 24.44 -30.28
CA GLN A 125 3.03 23.36 -29.60
C GLN A 125 2.22 22.74 -28.45
N ASN A 126 1.62 23.57 -27.60
CA ASN A 126 0.80 23.10 -26.48
C ASN A 126 -0.48 22.41 -26.96
N GLU A 127 -1.14 22.96 -27.98
CA GLU A 127 -2.33 22.38 -28.60
C GLU A 127 -2.01 21.01 -29.23
N LEU A 128 -0.94 20.91 -30.02
CA LEU A 128 -0.52 19.65 -30.63
C LEU A 128 -0.09 18.60 -29.60
N ARG A 129 0.58 19.03 -28.54
CA ARG A 129 0.89 18.16 -27.41
C ARG A 129 -0.37 17.60 -26.77
N GLN A 130 -1.40 18.43 -26.57
CA GLN A 130 -2.69 17.99 -26.02
C GLN A 130 -3.43 17.03 -26.97
N LYS A 131 -3.44 17.32 -28.27
CA LYS A 131 -4.08 16.46 -29.29
C LYS A 131 -3.41 15.10 -29.43
N MET A 132 -2.07 15.04 -29.36
CA MET A 132 -1.30 13.79 -29.41
C MET A 132 -1.47 12.94 -28.14
N THR A 133 -1.65 13.57 -26.98
CA THR A 133 -1.86 12.86 -25.70
C THR A 133 -3.33 12.59 -25.39
N ALA A 134 -4.27 13.09 -26.19
CA ALA A 134 -5.70 12.86 -26.01
C ALA A 134 -6.09 11.37 -26.18
N HIS A 135 -5.38 10.63 -27.06
CA HIS A 135 -5.57 9.19 -27.27
C HIS A 135 -4.75 8.30 -26.34
N ALA A 136 -3.73 8.86 -25.68
CA ALA A 136 -2.98 8.12 -24.68
C ALA A 136 -3.92 7.90 -23.49
N VAL A 137 -4.07 6.64 -23.08
CA VAL A 137 -4.85 6.27 -21.89
C VAL A 137 -4.30 7.09 -20.73
N ARG A 138 -5.06 8.08 -20.27
CA ARG A 138 -4.72 8.97 -19.14
C ARG A 138 -4.75 8.25 -17.77
N PHE A 139 -4.76 6.93 -17.80
CA PHE A 139 -4.98 6.05 -16.68
C PHE A 139 -3.89 4.99 -16.72
N ASP A 140 -2.75 5.32 -16.11
CA ASP A 140 -1.82 4.29 -15.68
C ASP A 140 -2.45 3.62 -14.44
N PRO A 141 -2.87 2.35 -14.53
CA PRO A 141 -3.49 1.66 -13.41
C PRO A 141 -2.56 1.59 -12.21
N GLU A 142 -1.24 1.55 -12.42
CA GLU A 142 -0.25 1.44 -11.34
C GLU A 142 -0.03 2.80 -10.65
N GLU A 143 0.08 3.89 -11.42
CA GLU A 143 0.17 5.24 -10.86
C GLU A 143 -1.12 5.63 -10.13
N ALA A 144 -2.29 5.27 -10.67
CA ALA A 144 -3.58 5.51 -10.04
C ALA A 144 -3.71 4.73 -8.72
N ASP A 145 -3.26 3.47 -8.68
CA ASP A 145 -3.27 2.67 -7.44
C ASP A 145 -2.27 3.21 -6.42
N TRP A 146 -1.09 3.66 -6.86
CA TRP A 146 -0.10 4.32 -6.00
C TRP A 146 -0.63 5.63 -5.43
N LEU A 147 -1.24 6.49 -6.25
CA LEU A 147 -1.89 7.72 -5.81
C LEU A 147 -3.02 7.41 -4.84
N CYS A 148 -3.90 6.46 -5.14
CA CYS A 148 -5.01 6.08 -4.27
C CYS A 148 -4.53 5.55 -2.91
N ARG A 149 -3.43 4.78 -2.88
CA ARG A 149 -2.80 4.30 -1.63
C ARG A 149 -2.16 5.44 -0.84
N ARG A 150 -1.47 6.35 -1.52
CA ARG A 150 -0.76 7.49 -0.90
C ARG A 150 -1.70 8.56 -0.36
N THR A 151 -2.80 8.82 -1.08
CA THR A 151 -3.76 9.90 -0.78
C THR A 151 -4.99 9.41 -0.03
N GLY A 152 -5.16 8.09 0.13
CA GLY A 152 -6.26 7.49 0.90
C GLY A 152 -7.61 7.51 0.18
N PHE A 153 -7.68 7.82 -1.11
CA PHE A 153 -8.94 7.93 -1.86
C PHE A 153 -9.64 6.59 -2.11
N ARG A 154 -8.94 5.45 -1.96
CA ARG A 154 -9.55 4.11 -1.95
C ARG A 154 -9.50 3.52 -0.54
N THR A 155 -10.22 4.14 0.39
CA THR A 155 -10.62 3.42 1.60
C THR A 155 -11.80 2.52 1.25
N LYS A 156 -11.72 1.25 1.63
CA LYS A 156 -12.84 0.32 1.49
C LYS A 156 -13.97 0.85 2.38
N ALA A 157 -14.99 1.45 1.78
CA ALA A 157 -16.08 2.09 2.52
C ALA A 157 -16.95 1.09 3.31
N LEU A 158 -16.92 -0.19 2.91
CA LEU A 158 -17.70 -1.26 3.54
C LEU A 158 -16.77 -2.38 4.02
N GLY A 159 -16.72 -2.59 5.34
CA GLY A 159 -15.89 -3.59 6.00
C GLY A 159 -16.74 -4.74 6.55
N THR A 160 -16.30 -5.98 6.34
CA THR A 160 -17.04 -7.19 6.75
C THR A 160 -17.04 -7.42 8.26
N SER A 161 -16.42 -6.53 9.04
CA SER A 161 -16.26 -6.65 10.49
C SER A 161 -17.36 -5.98 11.30
N THR A 162 -18.15 -5.07 10.71
CA THR A 162 -19.25 -4.39 11.41
C THR A 162 -20.59 -4.73 10.76
N ASP A 163 -21.60 -5.02 11.59
CA ASP A 163 -22.92 -5.48 11.12
C ASP A 163 -23.58 -4.49 10.16
N THR A 164 -23.40 -3.19 10.42
CA THR A 164 -23.94 -2.10 9.59
C THR A 164 -23.15 -1.84 8.30
N ALA A 165 -21.93 -2.38 8.17
CA ALA A 165 -21.11 -2.29 6.96
C ALA A 165 -21.01 -3.64 6.22
N GLY A 166 -22.09 -4.42 6.22
CA GLY A 166 -22.18 -5.65 5.44
C GLY A 166 -21.54 -6.88 6.10
N GLY A 167 -21.24 -6.81 7.40
CA GLY A 167 -20.86 -7.99 8.19
C GLY A 167 -21.95 -9.07 8.24
N THR A 168 -23.23 -8.68 8.14
CA THR A 168 -24.37 -9.61 8.10
C THR A 168 -24.46 -10.45 6.83
N LEU A 169 -23.78 -10.04 5.76
CA LEU A 169 -23.72 -10.78 4.49
C LEU A 169 -22.64 -11.87 4.49
N VAL A 170 -21.79 -11.90 5.52
CA VAL A 170 -20.73 -12.89 5.67
C VAL A 170 -21.08 -13.77 6.86
N GLN A 171 -21.10 -15.07 6.67
CA GLN A 171 -21.32 -16.01 7.76
C GLN A 171 -20.21 -15.81 8.80
N LEU A 172 -20.61 -15.56 10.05
CA LEU A 172 -19.69 -15.50 11.18
C LEU A 172 -18.85 -16.78 11.19
N PRO A 173 -17.53 -16.70 11.47
CA PRO A 173 -16.71 -17.89 11.59
C PRO A 173 -17.37 -18.79 12.65
N MET A 174 -17.92 -19.92 12.20
CA MET A 174 -18.44 -20.91 13.13
C MET A 174 -17.24 -21.39 13.94
N LEU A 175 -17.34 -21.30 15.27
CA LEU A 175 -16.28 -21.82 16.13
C LEU A 175 -16.00 -23.26 15.71
N GLY A 176 -14.72 -23.57 15.43
CA GLY A 176 -14.27 -24.93 15.26
C GLY A 176 -14.50 -25.76 16.53
N GLU A 177 -14.18 -27.05 16.44
CA GLU A 177 -14.25 -27.94 17.59
C GLU A 177 -13.45 -27.40 18.78
N LEU A 178 -13.92 -27.69 20.01
CA LEU A 178 -13.23 -27.30 21.23
C LEU A 178 -11.84 -27.97 21.25
N ILE A 179 -10.80 -27.15 21.20
CA ILE A 179 -9.43 -27.62 21.44
C ILE A 179 -9.30 -27.84 22.95
N ASP A 180 -9.28 -29.12 23.34
CA ASP A 180 -9.06 -29.51 24.74
C ASP A 180 -7.63 -29.18 25.18
N LEU A 181 -7.44 -29.04 26.49
CA LEU A 181 -6.12 -28.78 27.08
C LEU A 181 -5.16 -29.93 26.73
N GLN A 182 -4.00 -29.57 26.17
CA GLN A 182 -2.90 -30.51 25.96
C GLN A 182 -2.41 -31.01 27.32
N ARG A 183 -2.84 -32.20 27.73
CA ARG A 183 -2.34 -32.86 28.95
C ARG A 183 -1.07 -33.61 28.62
N SER A 184 -0.08 -33.51 29.49
CA SER A 184 1.11 -34.34 29.42
C SER A 184 0.69 -35.81 29.49
N MET A 185 1.07 -36.58 28.47
CA MET A 185 0.85 -38.03 28.45
C MET A 185 1.66 -38.67 29.58
N GLU A 186 1.12 -39.74 30.17
CA GLU A 186 1.80 -40.48 31.22
C GLU A 186 3.15 -41.02 30.73
N VAL A 187 4.24 -40.59 31.39
CA VAL A 187 5.61 -41.00 31.02
C VAL A 187 6.01 -42.32 31.69
N PHE A 188 5.36 -42.73 32.78
CA PHE A 188 5.75 -43.92 33.55
C PHE A 188 5.56 -45.23 32.76
N ALA A 189 4.45 -45.37 32.05
CA ALA A 189 4.23 -46.50 31.15
C ALA A 189 5.26 -46.54 30.00
N ALA A 190 5.61 -45.37 29.44
CA ALA A 190 6.62 -45.27 28.38
C ALA A 190 8.05 -45.54 28.89
N ALA A 191 8.35 -45.23 30.15
CA ALA A 191 9.64 -45.48 30.79
C ALA A 191 9.85 -46.96 31.20
N GLY A 192 8.91 -47.85 30.87
CA GLY A 192 9.01 -49.28 31.18
C GLY A 192 8.72 -49.61 32.65
N ALA A 193 8.01 -48.74 33.38
CA ALA A 193 7.56 -49.06 34.73
C ALA A 193 6.57 -50.23 34.69
N ARG A 194 6.71 -51.17 35.64
CA ARG A 194 5.81 -52.32 35.76
C ARG A 194 4.61 -51.96 36.63
N GLU A 195 3.42 -52.01 36.05
CA GLU A 195 2.17 -51.91 36.79
C GLU A 195 1.87 -53.23 37.53
N VAL A 196 1.49 -53.12 38.80
CA VAL A 196 1.08 -54.25 39.63
C VAL A 196 -0.29 -53.94 40.22
N ALA A 197 -1.29 -54.76 39.89
CA ALA A 197 -2.59 -54.69 40.53
C ALA A 197 -2.46 -55.02 42.03
N LEU A 198 -2.84 -54.09 42.89
CA LEU A 198 -2.87 -54.34 44.32
C LEU A 198 -4.02 -55.29 44.66
N PRO A 199 -3.83 -56.23 45.61
CA PRO A 199 -4.88 -57.09 46.12
C PRO A 199 -5.93 -56.24 46.86
N PRO A 200 -7.12 -56.79 47.13
CA PRO A 200 -8.24 -56.05 47.74
C PRO A 200 -7.90 -55.30 49.04
N ASN A 201 -6.85 -55.73 49.74
CA ASN A 201 -6.35 -55.13 50.97
C ASN A 201 -5.51 -53.84 50.76
N GLY A 202 -5.29 -53.41 49.51
CA GLY A 202 -4.65 -52.12 49.16
C GLY A 202 -3.15 -52.01 49.48
N ARG A 203 -2.49 -53.12 49.83
CA ARG A 203 -1.06 -53.17 50.19
C ARG A 203 -0.38 -54.41 49.60
N VAL A 204 0.83 -54.25 49.06
CA VAL A 204 1.72 -55.34 48.64
C VAL A 204 3.14 -55.06 49.12
N GLN A 205 3.83 -56.08 49.61
CA GLN A 205 5.22 -56.01 49.99
C GLN A 205 6.04 -56.90 49.07
N PHE A 206 7.06 -56.31 48.43
CA PHE A 206 8.03 -57.05 47.62
C PHE A 206 9.37 -57.12 48.37
N PRO A 207 9.90 -58.33 48.62
CA PRO A 207 11.26 -58.44 49.14
C PRO A 207 12.25 -58.02 48.05
N LYS A 208 13.22 -57.18 48.42
CA LYS A 208 14.32 -56.74 47.55
C LYS A 208 15.66 -57.12 48.15
N LEU A 209 16.64 -57.39 47.30
CA LEU A 209 18.04 -57.51 47.71
C LEU A 209 18.67 -56.11 47.70
N THR A 210 19.23 -55.68 48.83
CA THR A 210 19.89 -54.38 48.98
C THR A 210 21.40 -54.47 48.90
N ALA A 211 21.98 -55.65 49.13
CA ALA A 211 23.38 -55.94 48.86
C ALA A 211 23.55 -57.39 48.37
N ALA A 212 24.38 -57.59 47.35
CA ALA A 212 24.75 -58.90 46.82
C ALA A 212 25.81 -59.57 47.70
N SER A 213 25.81 -60.90 47.76
CA SER A 213 26.90 -61.66 48.38
C SER A 213 28.15 -61.57 47.49
N THR A 214 29.30 -61.27 48.10
CA THR A 214 30.58 -61.17 47.41
C THR A 214 31.32 -62.50 47.46
N ALA A 215 31.87 -62.92 46.32
CA ALA A 215 32.73 -64.09 46.21
C ALA A 215 34.19 -63.66 46.06
N TYR A 216 35.10 -64.32 46.79
CA TYR A 216 36.54 -64.08 46.71
C TYR A 216 37.31 -65.40 46.78
N TRP A 217 38.48 -65.43 46.14
CA TRP A 217 39.36 -66.59 46.10
C TRP A 217 40.23 -66.64 47.36
N VAL A 218 40.32 -67.81 47.99
CA VAL A 218 41.08 -68.04 49.23
C VAL A 218 42.13 -69.12 48.97
N GLY A 219 43.34 -68.94 49.51
CA GLY A 219 44.43 -69.92 49.42
C GLY A 219 44.18 -71.17 50.27
N GLU A 220 44.75 -72.31 49.86
CA GLU A 220 44.56 -73.61 50.51
C GLU A 220 45.06 -73.57 51.97
N GLY A 221 44.13 -73.71 52.92
CA GLY A 221 44.39 -73.74 54.36
C GLY A 221 43.80 -72.59 55.20
N SER A 222 43.19 -71.57 54.59
CA SER A 222 42.59 -70.43 55.31
C SER A 222 41.06 -70.54 55.42
N SER A 223 40.48 -70.16 56.57
CA SER A 223 39.02 -70.16 56.76
C SER A 223 38.36 -69.04 55.96
N ILE A 224 37.27 -69.37 55.27
CA ILE A 224 36.48 -68.44 54.46
C ILE A 224 35.53 -67.66 55.37
N THR A 225 35.62 -66.32 55.38
CA THR A 225 34.63 -65.43 56.00
C THR A 225 33.31 -65.47 55.20
N GLU A 226 32.20 -65.71 55.89
CA GLU A 226 30.86 -65.76 55.29
C GLU A 226 30.42 -64.39 54.72
N SER A 227 29.92 -64.40 53.47
CA SER A 227 29.30 -63.23 52.84
C SER A 227 27.78 -63.40 52.79
N GLN A 228 27.07 -62.70 53.69
CA GLN A 228 25.62 -62.77 53.79
C GLN A 228 24.95 -61.71 52.88
N PRO A 229 23.97 -62.08 52.05
CA PRO A 229 23.18 -61.11 51.28
C PRO A 229 22.30 -60.28 52.23
N THR A 230 22.23 -58.97 51.99
CA THR A 230 21.31 -58.11 52.75
C THR A 230 19.98 -58.00 52.01
N THR A 231 18.88 -58.33 52.68
CA THR A 231 17.52 -58.16 52.17
C THR A 231 16.84 -56.94 52.80
N GLY A 232 15.95 -56.29 52.07
CA GLY A 232 15.03 -55.29 52.57
C GLY A 232 13.66 -55.43 51.92
N ASN A 233 12.70 -54.62 52.35
CA ASN A 233 11.34 -54.68 51.82
C ASN A 233 10.98 -53.41 51.05
N LEU A 234 10.19 -53.55 49.99
CA LEU A 234 9.54 -52.47 49.25
C LEU A 234 8.03 -52.58 49.47
N ASP A 235 7.46 -51.58 50.16
CA ASP A 235 6.04 -51.54 50.48
C ASP A 235 5.30 -50.62 49.49
N LEU A 236 4.32 -51.18 48.77
CA LEU A 236 3.39 -50.44 47.93
C LEU A 236 2.05 -50.28 48.67
N GLN A 237 1.57 -49.05 48.81
CA GLN A 237 0.29 -48.73 49.44
C GLN A 237 -0.56 -47.87 48.50
N ALA A 238 -1.82 -48.24 48.33
CA ALA A 238 -2.77 -47.46 47.55
C ALA A 238 -3.07 -46.11 48.23
N LYS A 239 -2.98 -45.02 47.48
CA LYS A 239 -3.50 -43.71 47.90
C LYS A 239 -4.62 -43.31 46.93
N LYS A 240 -5.78 -42.92 47.49
CA LYS A 240 -6.94 -42.50 46.69
C LYS A 240 -6.71 -41.10 46.16
N LEU A 241 -6.73 -40.94 44.84
CA LEU A 241 -6.84 -39.64 44.18
C LEU A 241 -8.32 -39.32 43.99
N GLY A 242 -8.79 -38.24 44.60
CA GLY A 242 -10.12 -37.70 44.37
C GLY A 242 -10.02 -36.37 43.64
N VAL A 243 -10.80 -36.21 42.58
CA VAL A 243 -11.06 -34.89 41.99
C VAL A 243 -12.40 -34.43 42.56
N PRO A 244 -12.42 -33.52 43.55
CA PRO A 244 -13.67 -32.84 43.90
C PRO A 244 -14.11 -32.04 42.67
N GLY A 245 -15.40 -32.16 42.31
CA GLY A 245 -15.93 -31.70 41.03
C GLY A 245 -15.74 -30.22 40.72
N LEU A 246 -15.95 -29.91 39.43
CA LEU A 246 -16.31 -28.57 38.94
C LEU A 246 -17.49 -27.99 39.72
#